data_AF-A0A2G6BQS4-F1
#
_entry.id   AF-A0A2G6BQS4-F1
#
_cell.length_a   1.000
_cell.length_b   1.000
_cell.length_c   1.000
_cell.angle_alpha   90.00
_cell.angle_beta   90.00
_cell.angle_gamma   90.00
#
_symmetry.space_group_name_H-M   'P 1'
#
loop_
_entity.id
_entity.type
_entity.pdbx_description
1 polymer ?
#
loop_
_entity_poly.entity_id
_entity_poly.type
_entity_poly.pdbx_seq_one_letter_code
_entity_poly.pdbx_strand_id
1 'polypeptide(L)'
;MLIKTANTKKKHKEEKIPGTDIQLITASGINPAEREMINDILKLKKADKIVICGNRTGISSMVAATLFPYAEITAMNVDQYYTNKLERNFALNEFETINVVCSGEEDEMKNADVVMLQVAGEAISKDFTADRIQQAAKAMKKGGKLYINSDKKHDWISIHLKKSFGEFTQIKSKFSKYIAKKKKDLAKERIFDEEFQVTAQGKKPLIIRTLPGVFAHRRIDSGARAMIETITANKGDRILDMGCGSGVIGISLAKNTENSHVVFIDSNSRAIRVTEENCKLNNIENYETILSSSGINRPGKFDLFAGNPPYFGNFKIAELFINTAWANLAVGGEAYFVAKSSDYLEELLIAKFGNCEVTSRRGYNILRSTK
;
A
#
# COMPACT_ATOMS: atom_id res chain seq x y z
N MET A 1 9.72 33.48 -10.08
CA MET A 1 9.61 32.87 -11.42
C MET A 1 8.27 32.14 -11.48
N LEU A 2 7.35 32.56 -12.35
CA LEU A 2 5.98 32.04 -12.45
C LEU A 2 5.98 30.54 -12.78
N ILE A 3 5.50 29.71 -11.85
CA ILE A 3 5.30 28.28 -12.07
C ILE A 3 4.18 28.13 -13.10
N LYS A 4 4.53 27.71 -14.32
CA LYS A 4 3.56 27.26 -15.32
C LYS A 4 2.81 26.05 -14.74
N THR A 5 1.59 26.26 -14.28
CA THR A 5 0.62 25.16 -14.11
C THR A 5 0.35 24.58 -15.48
N ALA A 6 1.06 23.50 -15.83
CA ALA A 6 0.77 22.70 -16.98
C ALA A 6 -0.58 22.01 -16.76
N ASN A 7 -1.67 22.72 -17.11
CA ASN A 7 -2.99 22.16 -17.21
C ASN A 7 -3.06 21.30 -18.48
N THR A 8 -2.31 20.20 -18.49
CA THR A 8 -2.41 19.18 -19.53
C THR A 8 -3.69 18.42 -19.25
N LYS A 9 -4.73 18.64 -20.07
CA LYS A 9 -5.88 17.73 -20.14
C LYS A 9 -5.31 16.32 -20.30
N LYS A 10 -5.35 15.49 -19.26
CA LYS A 10 -4.92 14.09 -19.36
C LYS A 10 -5.78 13.44 -20.43
N LYS A 11 -5.18 13.09 -21.57
CA LYS A 11 -5.88 12.41 -22.65
C LYS A 11 -6.32 11.05 -22.14
N HIS A 12 -7.62 10.87 -21.97
CA HIS A 12 -8.19 9.56 -21.64
C HIS A 12 -8.00 8.62 -22.83
N LYS A 13 -7.91 7.31 -22.55
CA LYS A 13 -7.83 6.24 -23.54
C LYS A 13 -9.14 5.48 -23.56
N GLU A 14 -9.72 5.36 -24.75
CA GLU A 14 -10.83 4.45 -25.01
C GLU A 14 -10.28 3.04 -25.19
N GLU A 15 -10.91 2.08 -24.54
CA GLU A 15 -10.55 0.67 -24.55
C GLU A 15 -11.80 -0.12 -24.96
N LYS A 16 -11.77 -0.66 -26.18
CA LYS A 16 -12.78 -1.61 -26.67
C LYS A 16 -12.38 -3.01 -26.25
N ILE A 17 -13.26 -3.70 -25.53
CA ILE A 17 -12.99 -5.06 -25.06
C ILE A 17 -13.24 -6.06 -26.20
N PRO A 18 -12.22 -6.80 -26.66
CA PRO A 18 -12.34 -7.69 -27.81
C PRO A 18 -13.43 -8.75 -27.61
N GLY A 19 -14.25 -8.98 -28.64
CA GLY A 19 -15.32 -9.97 -28.60
C GLY A 19 -16.58 -9.54 -27.84
N THR A 20 -16.70 -8.25 -27.48
CA THR A 20 -17.87 -7.68 -26.81
C THR A 20 -18.18 -6.29 -27.36
N ASP A 21 -19.36 -5.76 -27.00
CA ASP A 21 -19.74 -4.36 -27.25
C ASP A 21 -19.28 -3.40 -26.14
N ILE A 22 -18.52 -3.89 -25.16
CA ILE A 22 -18.05 -3.10 -24.02
C ILE A 22 -16.96 -2.12 -24.47
N GLN A 23 -17.19 -0.84 -24.21
CA GLN A 23 -16.25 0.25 -24.43
C GLN A 23 -16.10 1.04 -23.14
N LEU A 24 -14.86 1.24 -22.70
CA LEU A 24 -14.55 1.86 -21.42
C LEU A 24 -13.42 2.86 -21.57
N ILE A 25 -13.35 3.81 -20.66
CA ILE A 25 -12.40 4.91 -20.64
C ILE A 25 -11.41 4.71 -19.48
N THR A 26 -10.13 4.90 -19.74
CA THR A 26 -9.09 4.84 -18.70
C THR A 26 -8.11 6.01 -18.80
N ALA A 27 -7.50 6.37 -17.67
CA ALA A 27 -6.42 7.37 -17.66
C ALA A 27 -5.07 6.83 -18.15
N SER A 28 -4.82 5.52 -18.07
CA SER A 28 -3.49 4.93 -18.32
C SER A 28 -3.45 3.84 -19.40
N GLY A 29 -4.60 3.27 -19.76
CA GLY A 29 -4.71 2.10 -20.61
C GLY A 29 -4.53 0.78 -19.85
N ILE A 30 -4.95 -0.33 -20.47
CA ILE A 30 -4.96 -1.66 -19.86
C ILE A 30 -3.59 -2.33 -20.03
N ASN A 31 -2.97 -2.71 -18.90
CA ASN A 31 -1.71 -3.45 -18.90
C ASN A 31 -1.93 -4.93 -19.28
N PRO A 32 -0.88 -5.68 -19.66
CA PRO A 32 -1.08 -7.03 -20.16
C PRO A 32 -1.63 -8.04 -19.14
N ALA A 33 -1.24 -7.94 -17.86
CA ALA A 33 -1.78 -8.81 -16.82
C ALA A 33 -3.29 -8.56 -16.58
N GLU A 34 -3.74 -7.32 -16.72
CA GLU A 34 -5.17 -6.99 -16.66
C GLU A 34 -5.93 -7.47 -17.91
N ARG A 35 -5.32 -7.41 -19.10
CA ARG A 35 -5.92 -8.00 -20.32
C ARG A 35 -6.18 -9.49 -20.17
N GLU A 36 -5.23 -10.23 -19.57
CA GLU A 36 -5.43 -11.66 -19.28
C GLU A 36 -6.55 -11.90 -18.25
N MET A 37 -6.67 -11.03 -17.24
CA MET A 37 -7.76 -11.09 -16.28
C MET A 37 -9.13 -10.86 -16.96
N ILE A 38 -9.22 -9.91 -17.87
CA ILE A 38 -10.43 -9.67 -18.67
C ILE A 38 -10.79 -10.91 -19.51
N ASN A 39 -9.80 -11.51 -20.17
CA ASN A 39 -9.99 -12.76 -20.95
C ASN A 39 -10.51 -13.91 -20.08
N ASP A 40 -10.17 -13.93 -18.80
CA ASP A 40 -10.65 -14.93 -17.84
C ASP A 40 -12.09 -14.68 -17.43
N ILE A 41 -12.46 -13.41 -17.22
CA ILE A 41 -13.84 -12.99 -16.92
C ILE A 41 -14.77 -13.35 -18.10
N LEU A 42 -14.34 -13.08 -19.34
CA LEU A 42 -15.11 -13.42 -20.55
C LEU A 42 -15.42 -14.91 -20.70
N LYS A 43 -14.67 -15.78 -20.00
CA LYS A 43 -14.85 -17.24 -20.02
C LYS A 43 -15.66 -17.77 -18.84
N LEU A 44 -16.02 -16.91 -17.88
CA LEU A 44 -16.87 -17.29 -16.75
C LEU A 44 -18.30 -17.56 -17.26
N LYS A 45 -18.93 -18.60 -16.73
CA LYS A 45 -20.32 -18.96 -17.08
C LYS A 45 -21.34 -18.42 -16.07
N LYS A 46 -20.95 -18.39 -14.79
CA LYS A 46 -21.75 -17.92 -13.67
C LYS A 46 -20.80 -17.55 -12.54
N ALA A 47 -21.12 -16.47 -11.83
CA ALA A 47 -20.58 -16.15 -10.52
C ALA A 47 -21.61 -15.26 -9.81
N ASP A 48 -21.82 -15.47 -8.51
CA ASP A 48 -22.69 -14.62 -7.69
C ASP A 48 -21.85 -13.63 -6.87
N LYS A 49 -20.57 -13.94 -6.60
CA LYS A 49 -19.60 -13.03 -5.97
C LYS A 49 -18.21 -13.12 -6.60
N ILE A 50 -17.67 -12.00 -7.09
CA ILE A 50 -16.35 -11.87 -7.72
C ILE A 50 -15.51 -10.83 -6.97
N VAL A 51 -14.31 -11.22 -6.54
CA VAL A 51 -13.36 -10.32 -5.88
C VAL A 51 -12.11 -10.16 -6.73
N ILE A 52 -11.78 -8.93 -7.09
CA ILE A 52 -10.66 -8.59 -7.96
C ILE A 52 -9.65 -7.79 -7.16
N CYS A 53 -8.46 -8.35 -6.98
CA CYS A 53 -7.39 -7.79 -6.16
C CYS A 53 -6.25 -7.24 -7.01
N GLY A 54 -5.80 -6.03 -6.67
CA GLY A 54 -4.62 -5.42 -7.29
C GLY A 54 -4.88 -4.83 -8.68
N ASN A 55 -6.16 -4.76 -9.11
CA ASN A 55 -6.52 -4.09 -10.34
C ASN A 55 -6.23 -2.59 -10.21
N ARG A 56 -5.36 -2.08 -11.10
CA ARG A 56 -4.91 -0.67 -11.12
C ARG A 56 -5.75 0.28 -11.96
N THR A 57 -6.58 -0.21 -12.89
CA THR A 57 -7.42 0.63 -13.76
C THR A 57 -8.91 0.46 -13.49
N GLY A 58 -9.32 -0.69 -12.98
CA GLY A 58 -10.71 -1.03 -12.70
C GLY A 58 -11.41 -1.71 -13.87
N ILE A 59 -10.77 -1.83 -15.03
CA ILE A 59 -11.45 -2.33 -16.24
C ILE A 59 -11.91 -3.77 -16.07
N SER A 60 -11.09 -4.65 -15.49
CA SER A 60 -11.57 -6.01 -15.21
C SER A 60 -12.78 -6.03 -14.28
N SER A 61 -12.88 -5.13 -13.31
CA SER A 61 -14.06 -5.01 -12.44
C SER A 61 -15.29 -4.50 -13.19
N MET A 62 -15.13 -3.51 -14.07
CA MET A 62 -16.23 -3.00 -14.90
C MET A 62 -16.73 -4.05 -15.88
N VAL A 63 -15.83 -4.79 -16.54
CA VAL A 63 -16.21 -5.90 -17.42
C VAL A 63 -16.96 -6.99 -16.65
N ALA A 64 -16.51 -7.34 -15.44
CA ALA A 64 -17.22 -8.28 -14.59
C ALA A 64 -18.63 -7.78 -14.23
N ALA A 65 -18.76 -6.51 -13.85
CA ALA A 65 -20.05 -5.90 -13.52
C ALA A 65 -21.00 -5.85 -14.72
N THR A 66 -20.50 -5.59 -15.93
CA THR A 66 -21.33 -5.60 -17.15
C THR A 66 -21.83 -7.02 -17.48
N LEU A 67 -20.98 -8.03 -17.37
CA LEU A 67 -21.32 -9.41 -17.75
C LEU A 67 -22.12 -10.15 -16.68
N PHE A 68 -21.98 -9.75 -15.41
CA PHE A 68 -22.64 -10.35 -14.26
C PHE A 68 -23.38 -9.26 -13.44
N PRO A 69 -24.45 -8.65 -13.97
CA PRO A 69 -25.10 -7.48 -13.37
C PRO A 69 -25.75 -7.75 -12.01
N TYR A 70 -26.01 -9.03 -11.67
CA TYR A 70 -26.56 -9.45 -10.39
C TYR A 70 -25.51 -9.99 -9.42
N ALA A 71 -24.25 -10.05 -9.82
CA ALA A 71 -23.17 -10.52 -8.96
C ALA A 71 -22.64 -9.39 -8.08
N GLU A 72 -22.24 -9.74 -6.86
CA GLU A 72 -21.47 -8.84 -6.00
C GLU A 72 -20.04 -8.74 -6.54
N ILE A 73 -19.68 -7.56 -7.07
CA ILE A 73 -18.34 -7.28 -7.58
C ILE A 73 -17.59 -6.42 -6.59
N THR A 74 -16.47 -6.93 -6.08
CA THR A 74 -15.58 -6.19 -5.19
C THR A 74 -14.22 -5.95 -5.85
N ALA A 75 -13.80 -4.70 -5.93
CA ALA A 75 -12.47 -4.30 -6.35
C ALA A 75 -11.64 -3.89 -5.12
N MET A 76 -10.63 -4.70 -4.79
CA MET A 76 -9.87 -4.55 -3.55
C MET A 76 -8.40 -4.18 -3.81
N ASN A 77 -7.92 -3.16 -3.10
CA ASN A 77 -6.52 -2.79 -3.01
C ASN A 77 -6.11 -2.62 -1.55
N VAL A 78 -4.83 -2.78 -1.24
CA VAL A 78 -4.32 -2.51 0.11
C VAL A 78 -3.91 -1.05 0.29
N ASP A 79 -3.69 -0.35 -0.81
CA ASP A 79 -3.21 1.03 -0.85
C ASP A 79 -4.32 1.97 -1.34
N GLN A 80 -4.62 2.98 -0.53
CA GLN A 80 -5.72 3.91 -0.73
C GLN A 80 -5.55 4.79 -1.97
N TYR A 81 -4.32 5.06 -2.43
CA TYR A 81 -4.13 5.80 -3.69
C TYR A 81 -4.73 5.02 -4.86
N TYR A 82 -4.49 3.71 -4.91
CA TYR A 82 -5.07 2.86 -5.96
C TYR A 82 -6.57 2.67 -5.77
N THR A 83 -7.07 2.58 -4.53
CA THR A 83 -8.51 2.59 -4.23
C THR A 83 -9.19 3.85 -4.77
N ASN A 84 -8.69 5.05 -4.40
CA ASN A 84 -9.21 6.33 -4.88
C ASN A 84 -9.12 6.48 -6.40
N LYS A 85 -8.10 5.87 -7.02
CA LYS A 85 -7.97 5.84 -8.48
C LYS A 85 -9.05 4.96 -9.13
N LEU A 86 -9.42 3.84 -8.52
CA LEU A 86 -10.51 2.99 -9.01
C LEU A 86 -11.84 3.73 -8.96
N GLU A 87 -12.18 4.37 -7.84
CA GLU A 87 -13.41 5.15 -7.70
C GLU A 87 -13.56 6.22 -8.79
N ARG A 88 -12.49 6.98 -9.05
CA ARG A 88 -12.47 7.99 -10.13
C ARG A 88 -12.68 7.36 -11.50
N ASN A 89 -12.06 6.21 -11.76
CA ASN A 89 -12.23 5.52 -13.04
C ASN A 89 -13.63 4.92 -13.19
N PHE A 90 -14.24 4.42 -12.12
CA PHE A 90 -15.62 3.92 -12.14
C PHE A 90 -16.61 5.06 -12.37
N ALA A 91 -16.44 6.20 -11.69
CA ALA A 91 -17.23 7.40 -11.92
C ALA A 91 -17.10 7.92 -13.37
N LEU A 92 -15.90 7.89 -13.96
CA LEU A 92 -15.67 8.25 -15.36
C LEU A 92 -16.39 7.36 -16.37
N ASN A 93 -16.80 6.16 -15.97
CA ASN A 93 -17.52 5.18 -16.79
C ASN A 93 -18.94 4.93 -16.27
N GLU A 94 -19.43 5.74 -15.33
CA GLU A 94 -20.79 5.63 -14.76
C GLU A 94 -21.08 4.27 -14.08
N PHE A 95 -20.07 3.66 -13.44
CA PHE A 95 -20.23 2.46 -12.61
C PHE A 95 -20.37 2.82 -11.13
N GLU A 96 -21.54 2.54 -10.55
CA GLU A 96 -21.83 2.78 -9.13
C GLU A 96 -21.99 1.48 -8.30
N THR A 97 -22.16 0.32 -8.97
CA THR A 97 -22.49 -0.95 -8.31
C THR A 97 -21.28 -1.76 -7.83
N ILE A 98 -20.07 -1.33 -8.16
CA ILE A 98 -18.83 -2.04 -7.78
C ILE A 98 -18.43 -1.61 -6.38
N ASN A 99 -18.34 -2.56 -5.45
CA ASN A 99 -17.81 -2.30 -4.12
C ASN A 99 -16.29 -2.05 -4.20
N VAL A 100 -15.83 -0.89 -3.74
CA VAL A 100 -14.41 -0.53 -3.76
C VAL A 100 -13.86 -0.55 -2.34
N VAL A 101 -12.85 -1.40 -2.10
CA VAL A 101 -12.36 -1.65 -0.74
C VAL A 101 -10.86 -1.37 -0.65
N CYS A 102 -10.47 -0.57 0.35
CA CYS A 102 -9.09 -0.45 0.79
C CYS A 102 -8.84 -1.38 1.98
N SER A 103 -8.51 -2.65 1.73
CA SER A 103 -8.31 -3.64 2.78
C SER A 103 -7.21 -4.63 2.45
N GLY A 104 -6.45 -4.94 3.50
CA GLY A 104 -5.41 -5.94 3.56
C GLY A 104 -5.84 -7.29 4.08
N GLU A 105 -7.14 -7.56 4.22
CA GLU A 105 -7.65 -8.75 4.92
C GLU A 105 -8.46 -9.68 4.00
N GLU A 106 -8.89 -10.83 4.54
CA GLU A 106 -9.55 -11.91 3.79
C GLU A 106 -11.08 -11.82 3.76
N ASP A 107 -11.68 -10.95 4.57
CA ASP A 107 -13.13 -10.85 4.76
C ASP A 107 -13.89 -10.62 3.46
N GLU A 108 -13.37 -9.77 2.56
CA GLU A 108 -13.97 -9.52 1.26
C GLU A 108 -14.03 -10.78 0.38
N MET A 109 -13.09 -11.71 0.57
CA MET A 109 -13.02 -12.97 -0.18
C MET A 109 -13.97 -14.05 0.37
N LYS A 110 -14.66 -13.78 1.50
CA LYS A 110 -15.54 -14.74 2.14
C LYS A 110 -16.67 -15.17 1.20
N ASN A 111 -16.81 -16.48 1.03
CA ASN A 111 -17.81 -17.12 0.16
C ASN A 111 -17.72 -16.75 -1.34
N ALA A 112 -16.64 -16.11 -1.80
CA ALA A 112 -16.52 -15.73 -3.20
C ALA A 112 -16.51 -16.93 -4.15
N ASP A 113 -17.21 -16.81 -5.29
CA ASP A 113 -17.13 -17.75 -6.42
C ASP A 113 -15.78 -17.66 -7.11
N VAL A 114 -15.33 -16.43 -7.31
CA VAL A 114 -14.13 -16.10 -8.08
C VAL A 114 -13.32 -15.08 -7.30
N VAL A 115 -12.03 -15.37 -7.13
CA VAL A 115 -11.04 -14.40 -6.68
C VAL A 115 -9.99 -14.27 -7.77
N MET A 116 -9.63 -13.04 -8.15
CA MET A 116 -8.63 -12.76 -9.17
C MET A 116 -7.51 -11.92 -8.58
N LEU A 117 -6.26 -12.36 -8.70
CA LEU A 117 -5.08 -11.66 -8.21
C LEU A 117 -4.24 -11.19 -9.39
N GLN A 118 -4.04 -9.88 -9.52
CA GLN A 118 -3.07 -9.32 -10.44
C GLN A 118 -1.69 -9.26 -9.78
N VAL A 119 -0.71 -9.95 -10.36
CA VAL A 119 0.70 -9.91 -9.93
C VAL A 119 1.49 -9.19 -11.02
N ALA A 120 1.82 -7.91 -10.79
CA ALA A 120 2.50 -7.09 -11.79
C ALA A 120 3.70 -6.34 -11.18
N GLY A 121 4.85 -6.45 -11.85
CA GLY A 121 6.10 -5.80 -11.48
C GLY A 121 6.86 -6.47 -10.32
N GLU A 122 8.11 -6.04 -10.14
CA GLU A 122 9.02 -6.54 -9.09
C GLU A 122 8.69 -6.01 -7.69
N ALA A 123 7.77 -5.05 -7.59
CA ALA A 123 7.43 -4.36 -6.34
C ALA A 123 6.49 -5.17 -5.42
N ILE A 124 5.76 -6.17 -5.93
CA ILE A 124 4.90 -7.01 -5.09
C ILE A 124 5.74 -8.12 -4.47
N SER A 125 5.89 -8.10 -3.14
CA SER A 125 6.68 -9.10 -2.43
C SER A 125 6.10 -10.52 -2.61
N LYS A 126 7.00 -11.52 -2.67
CA LYS A 126 6.64 -12.95 -2.73
C LYS A 126 5.73 -13.33 -1.56
N ASP A 127 6.06 -12.88 -0.36
CA ASP A 127 5.29 -13.14 0.86
C ASP A 127 3.88 -12.55 0.78
N PHE A 128 3.73 -11.33 0.22
CA PHE A 128 2.39 -10.73 0.06
C PHE A 128 1.51 -11.54 -0.88
N THR A 129 2.05 -11.96 -2.03
CA THR A 129 1.27 -12.80 -2.96
C THR A 129 0.96 -14.17 -2.36
N ALA A 130 1.92 -14.78 -1.67
CA ALA A 130 1.74 -16.05 -0.99
C ALA A 130 0.66 -15.99 0.10
N ASP A 131 0.67 -14.93 0.90
CA ASP A 131 -0.35 -14.63 1.90
C ASP A 131 -1.72 -14.43 1.26
N ARG A 132 -1.83 -13.64 0.17
CA ARG A 132 -3.09 -13.48 -0.59
C ARG A 132 -3.62 -14.80 -1.15
N ILE A 133 -2.76 -15.70 -1.61
CA ILE A 133 -3.16 -17.05 -2.05
C ILE A 133 -3.76 -17.84 -0.89
N GLN A 134 -3.12 -17.79 0.30
CA GLN A 134 -3.62 -18.46 1.49
C GLN A 134 -4.98 -17.91 1.92
N GLN A 135 -5.14 -16.59 1.92
CA GLN A 135 -6.37 -15.92 2.30
C GLN A 135 -7.54 -16.28 1.36
N ALA A 136 -7.29 -16.33 0.05
CA ALA A 136 -8.27 -16.85 -0.89
C ALA A 136 -8.62 -18.33 -0.58
N ALA A 137 -7.63 -19.17 -0.29
CA ALA A 137 -7.87 -20.55 0.08
C ALA A 137 -8.70 -20.69 1.38
N LYS A 138 -8.53 -19.78 2.34
CA LYS A 138 -9.31 -19.75 3.59
C LYS A 138 -10.74 -19.28 3.37
N ALA A 139 -10.93 -18.14 2.73
CA ALA A 139 -12.20 -17.42 2.73
C ALA A 139 -13.19 -17.85 1.63
N MET A 140 -12.71 -18.28 0.45
CA MET A 140 -13.59 -18.63 -0.68
C MET A 140 -14.50 -19.83 -0.37
N LYS A 141 -15.61 -19.98 -1.11
CA LYS A 141 -16.47 -21.17 -0.96
C LYS A 141 -15.86 -22.41 -1.63
N LYS A 142 -16.25 -23.61 -1.17
CA LYS A 142 -15.93 -24.86 -1.87
C LYS A 142 -16.49 -24.80 -3.29
N GLY A 143 -15.66 -25.20 -4.26
CA GLY A 143 -15.96 -25.09 -5.68
C GLY A 143 -15.52 -23.78 -6.34
N GLY A 144 -15.25 -22.73 -5.57
CA GLY A 144 -14.77 -21.43 -6.07
C GLY A 144 -13.39 -21.52 -6.73
N LYS A 145 -13.06 -20.53 -7.56
CA LYS A 145 -11.85 -20.51 -8.39
C LYS A 145 -10.99 -19.27 -8.16
N LEU A 146 -9.73 -19.50 -7.81
CA LEU A 146 -8.69 -18.48 -7.77
C LEU A 146 -8.02 -18.38 -9.14
N TYR A 147 -7.96 -17.16 -9.68
CA TYR A 147 -7.20 -16.80 -10.87
C TYR A 147 -6.02 -15.93 -10.45
N ILE A 148 -4.83 -16.20 -10.98
CA ILE A 148 -3.65 -15.36 -10.79
C ILE A 148 -3.08 -15.03 -12.15
N ASN A 149 -3.04 -13.74 -12.49
CA ASN A 149 -2.50 -13.24 -13.74
C ASN A 149 -1.20 -12.49 -13.43
N SER A 150 -0.08 -13.05 -13.89
CA SER A 150 1.26 -12.55 -13.64
C SER A 150 1.95 -12.09 -14.93
N ASP A 151 2.63 -10.95 -14.87
CA ASP A 151 3.39 -10.43 -16.02
C ASP A 151 4.62 -11.29 -16.38
N LYS A 152 5.12 -12.10 -15.44
CA LYS A 152 6.23 -13.04 -15.60
C LYS A 152 5.92 -14.40 -14.97
N LYS A 153 6.71 -15.43 -15.32
CA LYS A 153 6.64 -16.75 -14.67
C LYS A 153 7.30 -16.70 -13.29
N HIS A 154 6.62 -17.29 -12.31
CA HIS A 154 7.11 -17.39 -10.95
C HIS A 154 6.89 -18.80 -10.39
N ASP A 155 7.96 -19.59 -10.26
CA ASP A 155 7.87 -20.95 -9.73
C ASP A 155 7.40 -20.98 -8.26
N TRP A 156 7.67 -19.91 -7.51
CA TRP A 156 7.21 -19.78 -6.14
C TRP A 156 5.66 -19.68 -6.05
N ILE A 157 4.96 -19.09 -7.03
CA ILE A 157 3.49 -19.07 -7.05
C ILE A 157 2.94 -20.50 -7.10
N SER A 158 3.50 -21.34 -7.98
CA SER A 158 3.13 -22.75 -8.11
C SER A 158 3.27 -23.52 -6.80
N ILE A 159 4.34 -23.26 -6.04
CA ILE A 159 4.57 -23.88 -4.72
C ILE A 159 3.45 -23.50 -3.75
N HIS A 160 3.08 -22.23 -3.69
CA HIS A 160 2.05 -21.73 -2.78
C HIS A 160 0.64 -22.18 -3.19
N LEU A 161 0.35 -22.27 -4.49
CA LEU A 161 -0.89 -22.86 -5.00
C LEU A 161 -1.00 -24.34 -4.64
N LYS A 162 0.07 -25.13 -4.85
CA LYS A 162 0.08 -26.56 -4.48
C LYS A 162 -0.15 -26.75 -2.98
N LYS A 163 0.47 -25.92 -2.14
CA LYS A 163 0.28 -25.97 -0.68
C LYS A 163 -1.14 -25.59 -0.25
N SER A 164 -1.74 -24.57 -0.87
CA SER A 164 -3.02 -24.00 -0.41
C SER A 164 -4.24 -24.67 -1.05
N PHE A 165 -4.13 -25.10 -2.31
CA PHE A 165 -5.23 -25.68 -3.11
C PHE A 165 -5.01 -27.14 -3.52
N GLY A 166 -3.79 -27.68 -3.37
CA GLY A 166 -3.42 -29.03 -3.80
C GLY A 166 -3.11 -29.12 -5.29
N GLU A 167 -4.10 -28.83 -6.13
CA GLU A 167 -3.97 -28.87 -7.60
C GLU A 167 -4.30 -27.50 -8.22
N PHE A 168 -3.60 -27.18 -9.30
CA PHE A 168 -3.82 -25.98 -10.08
C PHE A 168 -3.46 -26.23 -11.55
N THR A 169 -4.02 -25.43 -12.44
CA THR A 169 -3.68 -25.39 -13.85
C THR A 169 -2.80 -24.18 -14.11
N GLN A 170 -1.66 -24.37 -14.77
CA GLN A 170 -0.85 -23.29 -15.29
C GLN A 170 -1.00 -23.23 -16.81
N ILE A 171 -1.37 -22.06 -17.33
CA ILE A 171 -1.43 -21.80 -18.76
C ILE A 171 -0.22 -20.95 -19.12
N LYS A 172 0.64 -21.49 -19.98
CA LYS A 172 1.84 -20.81 -20.46
C LYS A 172 1.46 -19.90 -21.64
N SER A 173 1.65 -18.60 -21.49
CA SER A 173 1.60 -17.63 -22.58
C SER A 173 2.82 -16.70 -22.50
N LYS A 174 2.82 -15.55 -23.18
CA LYS A 174 3.78 -14.46 -22.93
C LYS A 174 3.74 -13.99 -21.46
N PHE A 175 2.63 -14.27 -20.77
CA PHE A 175 2.38 -14.03 -19.35
C PHE A 175 2.18 -15.38 -18.64
N SER A 176 2.19 -15.39 -17.30
CA SER A 176 1.88 -16.61 -16.54
C SER A 176 0.54 -16.50 -15.88
N LYS A 177 -0.34 -17.43 -16.24
CA LYS A 177 -1.68 -17.56 -15.68
C LYS A 177 -1.79 -18.84 -14.87
N TYR A 178 -2.40 -18.72 -13.70
CA TYR A 178 -2.68 -19.85 -12.82
C TYR A 178 -4.16 -19.87 -12.45
N ILE A 179 -4.74 -21.07 -12.40
CA ILE A 179 -6.12 -21.30 -11.98
C ILE A 179 -6.13 -22.41 -10.93
N ALA A 180 -6.70 -22.15 -9.77
CA ALA A 180 -6.88 -23.16 -8.73
C ALA A 180 -8.34 -23.21 -8.27
N LYS A 181 -8.86 -24.40 -8.00
CA LYS A 181 -10.23 -24.61 -7.51
C LYS A 181 -10.19 -25.02 -6.04
N LYS A 182 -10.95 -24.36 -5.18
CA LYS A 182 -11.07 -24.76 -3.77
C LYS A 182 -11.85 -26.06 -3.65
N LYS A 183 -11.16 -27.19 -3.49
CA LYS A 183 -11.78 -28.52 -3.33
C LYS A 183 -12.07 -28.87 -1.88
N LYS A 184 -11.19 -28.43 -0.97
CA LYS A 184 -11.22 -28.71 0.46
C LYS A 184 -10.81 -27.46 1.24
N ASP A 185 -11.05 -27.50 2.54
CA ASP A 185 -10.60 -26.44 3.45
C ASP A 185 -9.07 -26.47 3.58
N LEU A 186 -8.49 -25.32 3.90
CA LEU A 186 -7.05 -25.19 4.00
C LEU A 186 -6.52 -26.08 5.13
N ALA A 187 -5.65 -27.03 4.80
CA ALA A 187 -5.18 -28.02 5.77
C ALA A 187 -4.24 -27.45 6.84
N LYS A 188 -3.44 -26.44 6.49
CA LYS A 188 -2.49 -25.80 7.40
C LYS A 188 -2.25 -24.35 7.00
N GLU A 189 -2.38 -23.45 7.97
CA GLU A 189 -2.01 -22.05 7.82
C GLU A 189 -0.50 -21.85 8.01
N ARG A 190 0.07 -20.99 7.18
CA ARG A 190 1.42 -20.47 7.35
C ARG A 190 1.34 -19.09 7.99
N ILE A 191 2.27 -18.85 8.90
CA ILE A 191 2.50 -17.53 9.48
C ILE A 191 3.38 -16.75 8.51
N PHE A 192 2.86 -15.62 8.04
CA PHE A 192 3.58 -14.74 7.13
C PHE A 192 4.04 -13.44 7.77
N ASP A 193 3.50 -13.07 8.93
CA ASP A 193 4.07 -11.98 9.71
C ASP A 193 5.41 -12.36 10.33
N GLU A 194 6.05 -11.35 10.90
CA GLU A 194 7.30 -11.50 11.62
C GLU A 194 7.31 -10.51 12.78
N GLU A 195 7.76 -10.97 13.94
CA GLU A 195 7.97 -10.14 15.12
C GLU A 195 9.43 -10.21 15.54
N PHE A 196 10.04 -9.06 15.78
CA PHE A 196 11.45 -8.97 16.19
C PHE A 196 11.70 -7.75 17.07
N GLN A 197 12.74 -7.83 17.89
CA GLN A 197 13.19 -6.72 18.70
C GLN A 197 14.04 -5.74 17.89
N VAL A 198 13.78 -4.45 18.05
CA VAL A 198 14.58 -3.35 17.50
C VAL A 198 15.28 -2.63 18.63
N THR A 199 16.59 -2.43 18.47
CA THR A 199 17.41 -1.61 19.38
C THR A 199 18.10 -0.48 18.61
N ALA A 200 18.19 0.68 19.24
CA ALA A 200 18.91 1.84 18.72
C ALA A 200 19.72 2.49 19.85
N GLN A 201 20.86 3.09 19.52
CA GLN A 201 21.75 3.70 20.51
C GLN A 201 21.01 4.79 21.30
N GLY A 202 21.04 4.70 22.63
CA GLY A 202 20.40 5.68 23.51
C GLY A 202 18.86 5.64 23.52
N LYS A 203 18.23 4.62 22.92
CA LYS A 203 16.77 4.46 22.88
C LYS A 203 16.32 3.17 23.56
N LYS A 204 15.14 3.19 24.16
CA LYS A 204 14.48 2.00 24.71
C LYS A 204 14.22 0.97 23.59
N PRO A 205 14.35 -0.34 23.87
CA PRO A 205 14.06 -1.39 22.90
C PRO A 205 12.58 -1.41 22.50
N LEU A 206 12.31 -1.78 21.25
CA LEU A 206 10.96 -1.94 20.70
C LEU A 206 10.71 -3.39 20.31
N ILE A 207 9.49 -3.87 20.48
CA ILE A 207 9.02 -5.10 19.83
C ILE A 207 8.21 -4.70 18.61
N ILE A 208 8.63 -5.10 17.43
CA ILE A 208 8.00 -4.68 16.17
C ILE A 208 7.54 -5.92 15.41
N ARG A 209 6.24 -5.96 15.14
CA ARG A 209 5.61 -6.85 14.18
C ARG A 209 5.58 -6.19 12.80
N THR A 210 5.74 -6.99 11.75
CA THR A 210 5.61 -6.54 10.36
C THR A 210 4.75 -7.52 9.57
N LEU A 211 4.03 -7.02 8.57
CA LEU A 211 3.15 -7.82 7.72
C LEU A 211 3.64 -7.83 6.26
N PRO A 212 3.35 -8.90 5.50
CA PRO A 212 3.58 -8.89 4.06
C PRO A 212 2.86 -7.72 3.39
N GLY A 213 3.54 -7.05 2.47
CA GLY A 213 3.01 -5.87 1.78
C GLY A 213 3.23 -4.55 2.53
N VAL A 214 3.72 -4.57 3.77
CA VAL A 214 4.21 -3.39 4.49
C VAL A 214 5.70 -3.20 4.17
N PHE A 215 6.15 -1.94 4.09
CA PHE A 215 7.55 -1.61 3.80
C PHE A 215 8.50 -2.26 4.83
N ALA A 216 9.66 -2.71 4.34
CA ALA A 216 10.70 -3.38 5.14
C ALA A 216 10.26 -4.64 5.91
N HIS A 217 9.19 -5.33 5.50
CA HIS A 217 8.75 -6.59 6.13
C HIS A 217 9.91 -7.56 6.45
N ARG A 218 9.88 -8.13 7.67
CA ARG A 218 10.89 -9.00 8.32
C ARG A 218 12.20 -8.33 8.76
N ARG A 219 12.31 -7.00 8.71
CA ARG A 219 13.49 -6.27 9.20
C ARG A 219 13.17 -4.83 9.55
N ILE A 220 14.13 -4.14 10.17
CA ILE A 220 14.12 -2.68 10.23
C ILE A 220 14.81 -2.10 8.99
N ASP A 221 14.24 -1.05 8.41
CA ASP A 221 14.91 -0.27 7.37
C ASP A 221 16.09 0.54 7.95
N SER A 222 17.21 0.56 7.23
CA SER A 222 18.42 1.25 7.69
C SER A 222 18.23 2.77 7.77
N GLY A 223 17.41 3.36 6.90
CA GLY A 223 17.04 4.78 6.96
C GLY A 223 16.16 5.08 8.17
N ALA A 224 15.15 4.26 8.44
CA ALA A 224 14.35 4.37 9.66
C ALA A 224 15.19 4.23 10.94
N ARG A 225 16.16 3.29 10.96
CA ARG A 225 17.09 3.15 12.08
C ARG A 225 17.99 4.37 12.25
N ALA A 226 18.45 4.96 11.14
CA ALA A 226 19.23 6.20 11.17
C ALA A 226 18.41 7.37 11.74
N MET A 227 17.13 7.51 11.36
CA MET A 227 16.23 8.52 11.93
C MET A 227 16.05 8.33 13.44
N ILE A 228 15.76 7.11 13.90
CA ILE A 228 15.55 6.82 15.32
C ILE A 228 16.79 7.17 16.17
N GLU A 229 17.99 6.96 15.65
CA GLU A 229 19.23 7.29 16.36
C GLU A 229 19.55 8.79 16.39
N THR A 230 18.97 9.57 15.47
CA THR A 230 19.27 11.00 15.31
C THR A 230 18.20 11.90 15.94
N ILE A 231 16.92 11.54 15.81
CA ILE A 231 15.80 12.40 16.22
C ILE A 231 15.59 12.32 17.73
N THR A 232 15.36 13.47 18.33
CA THR A 232 14.94 13.60 19.73
C THR A 232 13.68 14.46 19.75
N ALA A 233 12.61 13.95 20.36
CA ALA A 233 11.41 14.72 20.62
C ALA A 233 11.46 15.28 22.04
N ASN A 234 10.78 16.41 22.25
CA ASN A 234 10.65 17.06 23.55
C ASN A 234 9.39 16.59 24.27
N LYS A 235 9.40 16.74 25.60
CA LYS A 235 8.24 16.44 26.45
C LYS A 235 7.01 17.19 25.95
N GLY A 236 5.93 16.47 25.70
CA GLY A 236 4.67 17.03 25.23
C GLY A 236 4.55 17.23 23.71
N ASP A 237 5.57 16.86 22.93
CA ASP A 237 5.54 17.02 21.47
C ASP A 237 4.36 16.27 20.83
N ARG A 238 3.71 16.95 19.89
CA ARG A 238 2.75 16.36 18.96
C ARG A 238 3.49 15.99 17.68
N ILE A 239 3.60 14.69 17.43
CA ILE A 239 4.44 14.09 16.41
C ILE A 239 3.57 13.61 15.24
N LEU A 240 3.99 13.90 14.01
CA LEU A 240 3.39 13.40 12.78
C LEU A 240 4.36 12.42 12.09
N ASP A 241 4.04 11.13 12.08
CA ASP A 241 4.80 10.09 11.37
C ASP A 241 4.08 9.73 10.07
N MET A 242 4.60 10.21 8.93
CA MET A 242 4.00 10.03 7.61
C MET A 242 4.73 8.96 6.79
N GLY A 243 3.95 8.06 6.18
CA GLY A 243 4.48 6.81 5.59
C GLY A 243 4.94 5.86 6.69
N CYS A 244 4.14 5.72 7.75
CA CYS A 244 4.58 5.11 9.00
C CYS A 244 5.01 3.63 8.86
N GLY A 245 4.49 2.90 7.87
CA GLY A 245 4.86 1.50 7.64
C GLY A 245 4.54 0.62 8.85
N SER A 246 5.55 0.18 9.59
CA SER A 246 5.35 -0.55 10.86
C SER A 246 5.15 0.35 12.08
N GLY A 247 5.22 1.68 11.92
CA GLY A 247 5.18 2.67 12.99
C GLY A 247 6.49 2.81 13.76
N VAL A 248 7.57 2.16 13.32
CA VAL A 248 8.81 2.04 14.13
C VAL A 248 9.43 3.39 14.49
N ILE A 249 9.30 4.41 13.64
CA ILE A 249 9.85 5.75 13.90
C ILE A 249 9.02 6.44 14.98
N GLY A 250 7.72 6.66 14.75
CA GLY A 250 6.84 7.33 15.71
C GLY A 250 6.72 6.60 17.05
N ILE A 251 6.67 5.26 17.05
CA ILE A 251 6.68 4.46 18.28
C ILE A 251 7.99 4.66 19.05
N SER A 252 9.13 4.72 18.36
CA SER A 252 10.41 4.97 19.02
C SER A 252 10.43 6.35 19.68
N LEU A 253 9.95 7.38 18.96
CA LEU A 253 9.86 8.73 19.50
C LEU A 253 8.97 8.78 20.73
N ALA A 254 7.76 8.21 20.66
CA ALA A 254 6.83 8.16 21.78
C ALA A 254 7.39 7.41 22.99
N LYS A 255 8.01 6.24 22.78
CA LYS A 255 8.53 5.43 23.90
C LYS A 255 9.64 6.13 24.69
N ASN A 256 10.34 7.05 24.04
CA ASN A 256 11.46 7.80 24.61
C ASN A 256 11.09 9.23 25.02
N THR A 257 9.81 9.60 24.96
CA THR A 257 9.35 10.98 25.21
C THR A 257 8.16 10.98 26.15
N GLU A 258 8.23 11.78 27.21
CA GLU A 258 7.10 11.92 28.14
C GLU A 258 5.96 12.72 27.51
N ASN A 259 4.73 12.27 27.73
CA ASN A 259 3.50 12.97 27.34
C ASN A 259 3.41 13.35 25.84
N SER A 260 4.15 12.68 24.95
CA SER A 260 4.01 12.90 23.51
C SER A 260 2.68 12.36 22.99
N HIS A 261 2.20 12.92 21.89
CA HIS A 261 1.10 12.38 21.09
C HIS A 261 1.60 12.08 19.69
N VAL A 262 1.27 10.91 19.12
CA VAL A 262 1.70 10.56 17.76
C VAL A 262 0.51 10.34 16.83
N VAL A 263 0.52 11.01 15.69
CA VAL A 263 -0.38 10.72 14.57
C VAL A 263 0.40 9.97 13.51
N PHE A 264 -0.02 8.75 13.22
CA PHE A 264 0.55 7.89 12.18
C PHE A 264 -0.29 7.97 10.91
N ILE A 265 0.35 8.17 9.77
CA ILE A 265 -0.30 8.21 8.46
C ILE A 265 0.37 7.23 7.52
N ASP A 266 -0.43 6.44 6.82
CA ASP A 266 0.04 5.62 5.70
C ASP A 266 -1.08 5.46 4.67
N SER A 267 -0.73 5.23 3.40
CA SER A 267 -1.70 4.88 2.37
C SER A 267 -2.11 3.41 2.44
N ASN A 268 -1.33 2.57 3.12
CA ASN A 268 -1.51 1.14 3.18
C ASN A 268 -2.30 0.72 4.42
N SER A 269 -3.47 0.13 4.20
CA SER A 269 -4.34 -0.41 5.26
C SER A 269 -3.65 -1.41 6.19
N ARG A 270 -2.70 -2.22 5.69
CA ARG A 270 -1.91 -3.14 6.54
C ARG A 270 -0.88 -2.41 7.39
N ALA A 271 -0.32 -1.32 6.90
CA ALA A 271 0.61 -0.49 7.65
C ALA A 271 -0.10 0.11 8.87
N ILE A 272 -1.28 0.70 8.64
CA ILE A 272 -2.14 1.21 9.72
C ILE A 272 -2.44 0.14 10.76
N ARG A 273 -2.95 -1.02 10.34
CA ARG A 273 -3.25 -2.12 11.28
C ARG A 273 -2.03 -2.53 12.10
N VAL A 274 -0.89 -2.80 11.46
CA VAL A 274 0.28 -3.28 12.19
C VAL A 274 0.90 -2.19 13.06
N THR A 275 0.78 -0.92 12.68
CA THR A 275 1.17 0.21 13.54
C THR A 275 0.34 0.26 14.82
N GLU A 276 -0.98 0.03 14.76
CA GLU A 276 -1.83 -0.06 15.96
C GLU A 276 -1.43 -1.25 16.85
N GLU A 277 -1.19 -2.42 16.24
CA GLU A 277 -0.69 -3.60 16.96
C GLU A 277 0.66 -3.30 17.64
N ASN A 278 1.57 -2.63 16.94
CA ASN A 278 2.88 -2.26 17.48
C ASN A 278 2.80 -1.19 18.57
N CYS A 279 1.86 -0.25 18.49
CA CYS A 279 1.61 0.71 19.57
C CYS A 279 1.22 -0.05 20.85
N LYS A 280 0.29 -1.02 20.75
CA LYS A 280 -0.11 -1.88 21.85
C LYS A 280 1.06 -2.71 22.40
N LEU A 281 1.84 -3.36 21.53
CA LEU A 281 3.03 -4.15 21.92
C LEU A 281 4.09 -3.33 22.67
N ASN A 282 4.11 -2.01 22.49
CA ASN A 282 5.09 -1.11 23.10
C ASN A 282 4.50 -0.19 24.17
N ASN A 283 3.24 -0.40 24.58
CA ASN A 283 2.52 0.42 25.55
C ASN A 283 2.47 1.91 25.16
N ILE A 284 2.23 2.19 23.88
CA ILE A 284 1.96 3.56 23.41
C ILE A 284 0.45 3.77 23.45
N GLU A 285 -0.01 4.64 24.35
CA GLU A 285 -1.44 4.88 24.59
C GLU A 285 -1.95 6.12 23.86
N ASN A 286 -1.12 7.15 23.71
CA ASN A 286 -1.52 8.44 23.17
C ASN A 286 -1.17 8.55 21.68
N TYR A 287 -1.98 7.92 20.84
CA TYR A 287 -1.78 7.94 19.39
C TYR A 287 -3.09 7.96 18.60
N GLU A 288 -2.97 8.33 17.32
CA GLU A 288 -4.01 8.22 16.29
C GLU A 288 -3.41 7.61 15.03
N THR A 289 -4.19 6.82 14.31
CA THR A 289 -3.81 6.24 13.01
C THR A 289 -4.78 6.71 11.92
N ILE A 290 -4.24 7.10 10.76
CA ILE A 290 -5.02 7.66 9.65
C ILE A 290 -4.61 6.98 8.34
N LEU A 291 -5.55 6.29 7.72
CA LEU A 291 -5.40 5.78 6.35
C LEU A 291 -5.54 6.95 5.36
N SER A 292 -4.43 7.43 4.81
CA SER A 292 -4.42 8.54 3.84
C SER A 292 -3.33 8.40 2.79
N SER A 293 -3.72 8.55 1.52
CA SER A 293 -2.84 8.65 0.36
C SER A 293 -2.47 10.08 -0.04
N SER A 294 -3.02 11.08 0.65
CA SER A 294 -2.87 12.50 0.32
C SER A 294 -2.39 13.36 1.49
N GLY A 295 -1.87 12.75 2.56
CA GLY A 295 -1.51 13.45 3.79
C GLY A 295 -2.73 13.90 4.61
N ILE A 296 -2.54 14.89 5.47
CA ILE A 296 -3.59 15.48 6.31
C ILE A 296 -3.55 17.01 6.28
N ASN A 297 -4.61 17.64 6.75
CA ASN A 297 -4.69 19.09 6.91
C ASN A 297 -5.20 19.48 8.29
N ARG A 298 -4.27 19.64 9.23
CA ARG A 298 -4.45 20.09 10.62
C ARG A 298 -3.41 21.17 10.93
N PRO A 299 -3.61 22.40 10.42
CA PRO A 299 -2.56 23.42 10.46
C PRO A 299 -2.09 23.78 11.87
N GLY A 300 -0.76 23.84 12.04
CA GLY A 300 -0.13 24.26 13.30
C GLY A 300 -0.34 23.31 14.48
N LYS A 301 -0.72 22.06 14.23
CA LYS A 301 -1.05 21.07 15.27
C LYS A 301 0.11 20.17 15.68
N PHE A 302 1.27 20.27 15.03
CA PHE A 302 2.39 19.38 15.28
C PHE A 302 3.67 20.16 15.57
N ASP A 303 4.47 19.61 16.46
CA ASP A 303 5.76 20.17 16.88
C ASP A 303 6.91 19.44 16.16
N LEU A 304 6.67 18.19 15.76
CA LEU A 304 7.63 17.34 15.07
C LEU A 304 6.97 16.58 13.92
N PHE A 305 7.61 16.56 12.76
CA PHE A 305 7.28 15.70 11.62
C PHE A 305 8.43 14.74 11.36
N ALA A 306 8.12 13.47 11.09
CA ALA A 306 9.08 12.47 10.64
C ALA A 306 8.51 11.72 9.43
N GLY A 307 9.31 11.59 8.36
CA GLY A 307 8.92 10.81 7.20
C GLY A 307 10.10 10.18 6.45
N ASN A 308 9.92 8.93 6.03
CA ASN A 308 10.85 8.22 5.15
C ASN A 308 10.22 8.08 3.76
N PRO A 309 10.24 9.14 2.92
CA PRO A 309 9.55 9.13 1.64
C PRO A 309 10.19 8.09 0.70
N PRO A 310 9.38 7.35 -0.09
CA PRO A 310 9.91 6.41 -1.06
C PRO A 310 10.69 7.13 -2.17
N TYR A 311 11.81 6.54 -2.58
CA TYR A 311 12.72 7.10 -3.60
C TYR A 311 12.16 7.08 -5.03
N PHE A 312 11.09 6.33 -5.30
CA PHE A 312 10.59 6.07 -6.65
C PHE A 312 9.35 6.93 -6.96
N GLY A 313 9.30 7.55 -8.14
CA GLY A 313 8.07 8.20 -8.65
C GLY A 313 8.18 9.70 -8.97
N ASN A 314 9.27 10.15 -9.59
CA ASN A 314 9.49 11.55 -9.99
C ASN A 314 9.28 12.54 -8.82
N PHE A 315 9.67 12.15 -7.61
CA PHE A 315 9.67 12.98 -6.40
C PHE A 315 8.33 13.59 -5.93
N LYS A 316 7.22 13.32 -6.62
CA LYS A 316 5.89 13.82 -6.22
C LYS A 316 5.47 13.39 -4.82
N ILE A 317 5.89 12.19 -4.41
CA ILE A 317 5.62 11.69 -3.06
C ILE A 317 6.46 12.46 -2.04
N ALA A 318 7.73 12.74 -2.34
CA ALA A 318 8.57 13.58 -1.47
C ALA A 318 7.97 15.00 -1.34
N GLU A 319 7.56 15.62 -2.45
CA GLU A 319 6.84 16.91 -2.42
C GLU A 319 5.56 16.86 -1.58
N LEU A 320 4.78 15.77 -1.66
CA LEU A 320 3.60 15.58 -0.83
C LEU A 320 3.95 15.54 0.67
N PHE A 321 5.02 14.83 1.04
CA PHE A 321 5.48 14.78 2.42
C PHE A 321 5.93 16.17 2.90
N ILE A 322 6.73 16.88 2.11
CA ILE A 322 7.22 18.24 2.42
C ILE A 322 6.05 19.22 2.60
N ASN A 323 5.08 19.17 1.70
CA ASN A 323 3.89 20.03 1.78
C ASN A 323 3.02 19.68 3.00
N THR A 324 2.90 18.39 3.33
CA THR A 324 2.17 17.94 4.52
C THR A 324 2.89 18.42 5.79
N ALA A 325 4.21 18.24 5.89
CA ALA A 325 5.00 18.73 7.01
C ALA A 325 4.82 20.25 7.20
N TRP A 326 5.05 21.04 6.13
CA TRP A 326 4.90 22.49 6.18
C TRP A 326 3.49 22.93 6.60
N ALA A 327 2.44 22.34 6.04
CA ALA A 327 1.07 22.74 6.35
C ALA A 327 0.72 22.49 7.83
N ASN A 328 1.23 21.40 8.41
CA ASN A 328 0.77 20.88 9.69
C ASN A 328 1.65 21.27 10.89
N LEU A 329 2.93 21.59 10.67
CA LEU A 329 3.82 22.04 11.75
C LEU A 329 3.40 23.40 12.31
N ALA A 330 3.57 23.57 13.62
CA ALA A 330 3.56 24.87 14.30
C ALA A 330 4.80 25.68 13.92
N VAL A 331 4.76 27.00 14.15
CA VAL A 331 5.96 27.84 14.02
C VAL A 331 7.00 27.36 15.05
N GLY A 332 8.23 27.16 14.61
CA GLY A 332 9.30 26.54 15.40
C GLY A 332 9.29 25.01 15.42
N GLY A 333 8.29 24.37 14.81
CA GLY A 333 8.24 22.92 14.68
C GLY A 333 9.26 22.39 13.66
N GLU A 334 9.74 21.17 13.88
CA GLU A 334 10.81 20.57 13.08
C GLU A 334 10.31 19.46 12.17
N ALA A 335 10.84 19.39 10.95
CA ALA A 335 10.57 18.36 9.97
C ALA A 335 11.83 17.53 9.71
N TYR A 336 11.74 16.22 9.90
CA TYR A 336 12.82 15.28 9.65
C TYR A 336 12.50 14.34 8.49
N PHE A 337 13.45 14.22 7.57
CA PHE A 337 13.38 13.32 6.43
C PHE A 337 14.64 12.47 6.35
N VAL A 338 14.57 11.32 5.68
CA VAL A 338 15.75 10.49 5.39
C VAL A 338 15.87 10.21 3.92
N ALA A 339 17.11 10.30 3.41
CA ALA A 339 17.44 9.94 2.05
C ALA A 339 18.84 9.33 1.96
N LYS A 340 19.06 8.40 1.03
CA LYS A 340 20.41 7.88 0.72
C LYS A 340 21.26 8.90 -0.04
N SER A 341 20.64 9.71 -0.89
CA SER A 341 21.22 10.89 -1.55
C SER A 341 20.29 12.06 -1.27
N SER A 342 20.84 13.18 -0.80
CA SER A 342 20.08 14.29 -0.22
C SER A 342 19.88 15.46 -1.16
N ASP A 343 20.76 15.67 -2.16
CA ASP A 343 20.87 16.92 -2.93
C ASP A 343 19.51 17.49 -3.37
N TYR A 344 18.70 16.66 -4.02
CA TYR A 344 17.38 17.08 -4.50
C TYR A 344 16.35 17.31 -3.37
N LEU A 345 16.37 16.47 -2.34
CA LEU A 345 15.44 16.62 -1.22
C LEU A 345 15.78 17.87 -0.39
N GLU A 346 17.07 18.17 -0.26
CA GLU A 346 17.59 19.37 0.37
C GLU A 346 17.16 20.63 -0.41
N GLU A 347 17.28 20.64 -1.74
CA GLU A 347 16.76 21.74 -2.58
C GLU A 347 15.27 21.99 -2.35
N LEU A 348 14.45 20.93 -2.32
CA LEU A 348 13.01 21.06 -2.07
C LEU A 348 12.70 21.59 -0.67
N LEU A 349 13.46 21.15 0.34
CA LEU A 349 13.30 21.60 1.72
C LEU A 349 13.70 23.07 1.86
N ILE A 350 14.83 23.49 1.32
CA ILE A 350 15.25 24.89 1.29
C ILE A 350 14.21 25.75 0.56
N ALA A 351 13.70 25.29 -0.58
CA ALA A 351 12.68 26.01 -1.32
C ALA A 351 11.36 26.17 -0.53
N LYS A 352 11.02 25.21 0.35
CA LYS A 352 9.77 25.24 1.13
C LYS A 352 9.90 25.91 2.50
N PHE A 353 10.93 25.57 3.26
CA PHE A 353 11.16 26.00 4.64
C PHE A 353 12.17 27.15 4.75
N GLY A 354 12.93 27.44 3.69
CA GLY A 354 14.01 28.42 3.72
C GLY A 354 15.30 27.93 4.41
N ASN A 355 15.30 26.72 4.95
CA ASN A 355 16.43 26.11 5.65
C ASN A 355 16.42 24.59 5.50
N CYS A 356 17.61 23.97 5.59
CA CYS A 356 17.78 22.52 5.69
C CYS A 356 19.16 22.24 6.29
N GLU A 357 19.20 21.43 7.35
CA GLU A 357 20.42 20.91 7.95
C GLU A 357 20.53 19.42 7.65
N VAL A 358 21.74 18.93 7.37
CA VAL A 358 21.97 17.54 6.98
C VAL A 358 22.91 16.86 7.98
N THR A 359 22.48 15.73 8.53
CA THR A 359 23.28 14.88 9.41
C THR A 359 23.40 13.48 8.83
N SER A 360 24.61 12.99 8.62
CA SER A 360 24.84 11.63 8.12
C SER A 360 24.85 10.60 9.26
N ARG A 361 24.11 9.51 9.08
CA ARG A 361 24.02 8.40 10.03
C ARG A 361 23.76 7.08 9.28
N ARG A 362 24.56 6.05 9.57
CA ARG A 362 24.45 4.70 8.94
C ARG A 362 24.44 4.71 7.41
N GLY A 363 25.13 5.66 6.77
CA GLY A 363 25.16 5.78 5.30
C GLY A 363 23.89 6.39 4.70
N TYR A 364 23.07 7.04 5.51
CA TYR A 364 21.92 7.84 5.11
C TYR A 364 22.09 9.28 5.58
N ASN A 365 21.47 10.22 4.88
CA ASN A 365 21.37 11.62 5.25
C ASN A 365 20.01 11.85 5.92
N ILE A 366 20.05 12.39 7.13
CA ILE A 366 18.88 12.87 7.88
C ILE A 366 18.81 14.37 7.66
N LEU A 367 17.75 14.83 7.00
CA LEU A 367 17.52 16.23 6.68
C LEU A 367 16.55 16.81 7.70
N ARG A 368 16.90 17.93 8.32
CA ARG A 368 16.09 18.67 9.30
C ARG A 368 15.77 20.07 8.76
N SER A 369 14.51 20.47 8.85
CA SER A 369 14.09 21.86 8.59
C SER A 369 13.16 22.35 9.70
N THR A 370 13.24 23.63 10.05
CA THR A 370 12.36 24.29 11.04
C THR A 370 11.36 25.20 10.33
N LYS A 371 10.10 25.23 10.78
CA LYS A 371 9.04 26.07 10.20
C LYS A 371 9.01 27.50 10.74
#